data_AF-A0A920A933-F1
#
_entry.id   AF-A0A920A933-F1
#
_cell.length_a   1.000
_cell.length_b   1.000
_cell.length_c   1.000
_cell.angle_alpha   90.00
_cell.angle_beta   90.00
_cell.angle_gamma   90.00
#
_symmetry.space_group_name_H-M   'P 1'
#
loop_
_entity.id
_entity.type
_entity.pdbx_description
1 polymer ?
#
loop_
_entity_poly.entity_id
_entity_poly.type
_entity_poly.pdbx_seq_one_letter_code
_entity_poly.pdbx_strand_id
1 'polypeptide(L)'
;MFCTNSICVPSRASILTGKYSHINGVYNLPDALDPDSLTVSKILQNNGYQTSLIGKWHLKKRTIWFDFFKILPGQGLYNNPYFKTKENWEDGYKGGVQENGFSADIIGDSSIKWLSKINRDRPFL
;
A
#
# COMPACT_ATOMS: atom_id res chain seq x y z
N MET A 1 2.08 -10.56 20.66
CA MET A 1 1.58 -10.42 19.29
C MET A 1 2.57 -11.08 18.35
N PHE A 2 2.11 -11.86 17.36
CA PHE A 2 2.97 -12.57 16.39
C PHE A 2 2.55 -12.20 14.97
N CYS A 3 3.50 -12.24 14.01
CA CYS A 3 3.18 -12.24 12.59
C CYS A 3 3.00 -13.68 12.09
N THR A 4 2.13 -13.87 11.11
CA THR A 4 1.79 -15.20 10.56
C THR A 4 2.83 -15.73 9.57
N ASN A 5 3.63 -14.83 8.99
CA ASN A 5 4.78 -15.13 8.14
C ASN A 5 5.79 -13.97 8.28
N SER A 6 7.04 -14.26 8.64
CA SER A 6 8.07 -13.28 9.00
C SER A 6 8.76 -12.61 7.81
N ILE A 7 8.12 -12.64 6.63
CA ILE A 7 8.58 -11.99 5.40
C ILE A 7 7.57 -10.90 4.99
N CYS A 8 8.06 -9.76 4.53
CA CYS A 8 7.21 -8.57 4.32
C CYS A 8 6.04 -8.74 3.34
N VAL A 9 6.21 -9.44 2.22
CA VAL A 9 5.15 -9.68 1.22
C VAL A 9 4.01 -10.53 1.81
N PRO A 10 4.26 -11.76 2.32
CA PRO A 10 3.20 -12.59 2.92
C PRO A 10 2.61 -12.01 4.21
N SER A 11 3.41 -11.29 5.01
CA SER A 11 2.91 -10.57 6.20
C SER A 11 1.87 -9.51 5.83
N ARG A 12 2.16 -8.68 4.82
CA ARG A 12 1.23 -7.64 4.33
C ARG A 12 -0.04 -8.24 3.73
N ALA A 13 0.10 -9.31 2.93
CA ALA A 13 -1.06 -10.04 2.40
C ALA A 13 -1.95 -10.58 3.53
N SER A 14 -1.34 -11.12 4.59
CA SER A 14 -2.08 -11.63 5.75
C SER A 14 -2.81 -10.53 6.51
N ILE A 15 -2.16 -9.36 6.73
CA ILE A 15 -2.80 -8.20 7.38
C ILE A 15 -4.02 -7.72 6.60
N LEU A 16 -3.89 -7.58 5.28
CA LEU A 16 -4.97 -7.02 4.46
C LEU A 16 -6.14 -7.98 4.28
N THR A 17 -5.87 -9.28 4.17
CA THR A 17 -6.89 -10.29 3.87
C THR A 17 -7.46 -10.97 5.11
N GLY A 18 -6.80 -10.86 6.27
CA GLY A 18 -7.14 -11.62 7.47
C GLY A 18 -6.90 -13.13 7.35
N LYS A 19 -6.18 -13.56 6.31
CA LYS A 19 -5.99 -14.98 5.95
C LYS A 19 -4.51 -15.36 6.02
N TYR A 20 -4.21 -16.57 6.47
CA TYR A 20 -2.86 -17.14 6.39
C TYR A 20 -2.39 -17.31 4.95
N SER A 21 -1.07 -17.38 4.73
CA SER A 21 -0.45 -17.59 3.42
C SER A 21 -1.03 -18.75 2.61
N HIS A 22 -1.35 -19.86 3.28
CA HIS A 22 -1.93 -21.04 2.61
C HIS A 22 -3.34 -20.82 2.06
N ILE A 23 -4.04 -19.78 2.52
CA ILE A 23 -5.37 -19.40 2.03
C ILE A 23 -5.29 -18.20 1.07
N ASN A 24 -4.42 -17.22 1.35
CA ASN A 24 -4.31 -16.01 0.51
C ASN A 24 -3.38 -16.19 -0.71
N GLY A 25 -2.64 -17.30 -0.80
CA GLY A 25 -1.79 -17.64 -1.94
C GLY A 25 -0.43 -16.94 -1.99
N VAL A 26 -0.09 -16.15 -0.98
CA VAL A 26 1.18 -15.40 -0.89
C VAL A 26 2.07 -16.05 0.16
N TYR A 27 3.11 -16.76 -0.27
CA TYR A 27 4.00 -17.55 0.59
C TYR A 27 5.35 -16.87 0.78
N ASN A 28 5.89 -16.23 -0.26
CA ASN A 28 7.27 -15.75 -0.32
C ASN A 28 7.39 -14.37 -0.99
N LEU A 29 8.62 -13.84 -1.02
CA LEU A 29 8.93 -12.55 -1.68
C LEU A 29 8.52 -12.47 -3.16
N PRO A 30 8.62 -13.53 -3.99
CA PRO A 30 8.26 -13.48 -5.42
C PRO A 30 6.75 -13.53 -5.72
N ASP A 31 5.91 -13.76 -4.71
CA ASP A 31 4.45 -13.82 -4.90
C ASP A 31 3.79 -12.44 -4.95
N ALA A 32 2.58 -12.36 -5.49
CA ALA A 32 1.76 -11.15 -5.55
C ALA A 32 0.38 -11.45 -4.97
N LEU A 33 -0.23 -10.49 -4.28
CA LEU A 33 -1.62 -10.63 -3.87
C LEU A 33 -2.52 -10.47 -5.11
N ASP A 34 -3.49 -11.35 -5.26
CA ASP A 34 -4.53 -11.21 -6.30
C ASP A 34 -5.32 -9.91 -6.06
N PRO A 35 -5.40 -8.97 -7.04
CA PRO A 35 -6.16 -7.73 -6.91
C PRO A 35 -7.62 -7.95 -6.57
N ASP A 36 -8.20 -9.11 -6.91
CA ASP A 36 -9.59 -9.45 -6.63
C ASP A 36 -9.82 -10.00 -5.23
N SER A 37 -8.75 -10.29 -4.48
CA SER A 37 -8.83 -10.71 -3.06
C SER A 37 -9.65 -9.72 -2.22
N LEU A 38 -10.58 -10.22 -1.41
CA LEU A 38 -11.26 -9.38 -0.41
C LEU A 38 -10.25 -8.91 0.63
N THR A 39 -10.19 -7.60 0.87
CA THR A 39 -9.31 -6.97 1.85
C THR A 39 -10.09 -6.07 2.81
N VAL A 40 -9.50 -5.80 3.98
CA VAL A 40 -10.03 -4.81 4.94
C VAL A 40 -10.20 -3.44 4.29
N SER A 41 -9.29 -3.03 3.40
CA SER A 41 -9.39 -1.74 2.69
C SER A 41 -10.62 -1.69 1.76
N LYS A 42 -10.89 -2.75 0.99
CA LYS A 42 -12.11 -2.87 0.14
C LYS A 42 -13.38 -2.78 0.98
N ILE A 43 -13.41 -3.52 2.09
CA ILE A 43 -14.57 -3.54 2.98
C ILE A 43 -14.83 -2.13 3.52
N LEU A 44 -13.80 -1.46 4.04
CA LEU A 44 -13.94 -0.12 4.61
C LEU A 44 -14.32 0.92 3.55
N GLN A 45 -13.69 0.89 2.37
CA GLN A 45 -14.03 1.79 1.26
C GLN A 45 -15.50 1.66 0.85
N ASN A 46 -16.00 0.42 0.67
CA ASN A 46 -17.40 0.15 0.34
C ASN A 46 -18.38 0.57 1.45
N ASN A 47 -17.90 0.76 2.67
CA ASN A 47 -18.69 1.24 3.82
C ASN A 47 -18.45 2.73 4.13
N GLY A 48 -18.03 3.51 3.13
CA GLY A 48 -17.99 4.97 3.21
C GLY A 48 -16.70 5.55 3.78
N TYR A 49 -15.69 4.73 4.10
CA TYR A 49 -14.38 5.24 4.51
C TYR A 49 -13.64 5.91 3.34
N GLN A 50 -12.87 6.93 3.67
CA GLN A 50 -11.84 7.49 2.81
C GLN A 50 -10.55 6.71 3.03
N THR A 51 -9.98 6.16 1.98
CA THR A 51 -8.90 5.18 2.10
C THR A 51 -7.63 5.69 1.44
N SER A 52 -6.50 5.60 2.14
CA SER A 52 -5.19 5.89 1.56
C SER A 52 -4.13 4.84 1.83
N LEU A 53 -3.17 4.77 0.92
CA LEU A 53 -1.96 3.97 1.09
C LEU A 53 -0.71 4.77 0.70
N ILE A 54 0.10 5.10 1.70
CA ILE A 54 1.29 5.93 1.53
C ILE A 54 2.51 5.16 2.05
N GLY A 55 3.55 5.06 1.23
CA GLY A 55 4.77 4.33 1.55
C GLY A 55 4.83 2.94 0.91
N LYS A 56 5.02 1.89 1.71
CA LYS A 56 5.39 0.56 1.18
C LYS A 56 4.18 -0.33 0.93
N TRP A 57 3.92 -0.68 -0.33
CA TRP A 57 2.89 -1.65 -0.73
C TRP A 57 3.43 -3.08 -0.80
N HIS A 58 4.40 -3.30 -1.69
CA HIS A 58 5.13 -4.56 -1.86
C HIS A 58 4.30 -5.79 -2.27
N LEU A 59 3.05 -5.63 -2.72
CA LEU A 59 2.21 -6.72 -3.25
C LEU A 59 2.11 -6.73 -4.79
N LYS A 60 3.01 -5.97 -5.45
CA LYS A 60 3.32 -5.94 -6.89
C LYS A 60 2.24 -5.47 -7.84
N LYS A 61 1.02 -5.92 -7.67
CA LYS A 61 -0.10 -5.54 -8.53
C LYS A 61 -0.74 -4.26 -8.02
N ARG A 62 -1.29 -3.48 -8.95
CA ARG A 62 -2.08 -2.29 -8.62
C ARG A 62 -3.19 -2.63 -7.64
N THR A 63 -3.30 -1.81 -6.60
CA THR A 63 -4.50 -1.79 -5.77
C THR A 63 -5.43 -0.71 -6.31
N ILE A 64 -6.64 -1.10 -6.74
CA ILE A 64 -7.69 -0.15 -7.16
C ILE A 64 -8.59 0.24 -5.98
N TRP A 65 -8.18 -0.10 -4.76
CA TRP A 65 -9.01 -0.16 -3.55
C TRP A 65 -8.59 0.86 -2.50
N PHE A 66 -7.84 1.87 -2.92
CA PHE A 66 -7.52 3.07 -2.14
C PHE A 66 -7.87 4.28 -2.97
N ASP A 67 -8.56 5.26 -2.39
CA ASP A 67 -8.92 6.51 -3.05
C ASP A 67 -7.68 7.32 -3.43
N PHE A 68 -6.66 7.26 -2.57
CA PHE A 68 -5.34 7.85 -2.80
C PHE A 68 -4.23 6.84 -2.52
N PHE A 69 -3.22 6.79 -3.38
CA PHE A 69 -2.00 6.07 -3.05
C PHE A 69 -0.75 6.75 -3.57
N LYS A 70 0.31 6.64 -2.78
CA LYS A 70 1.66 7.12 -3.08
C LYS A 70 2.67 6.09 -2.59
N ILE A 71 3.12 5.22 -3.49
CA ILE A 71 3.72 3.94 -3.16
C ILE A 71 5.17 3.84 -3.63
N LEU A 72 6.06 3.33 -2.79
CA LEU A 72 7.44 3.02 -3.17
C LEU A 72 7.50 1.79 -4.12
N PRO A 73 8.28 1.85 -5.22
CA PRO A 73 8.61 0.66 -6.01
C PRO A 73 9.49 -0.30 -5.20
N GLY A 74 9.06 -1.57 -5.10
CA GLY A 74 9.82 -2.61 -4.43
C GLY A 74 10.12 -2.28 -2.96
N GLN A 75 11.40 -2.24 -2.60
CA GLN A 75 11.84 -1.88 -1.26
C GLN A 75 11.80 -0.37 -1.01
N GLY A 76 11.78 0.44 -2.08
CA GLY A 76 12.03 1.88 -2.03
C GLY A 76 13.51 2.23 -1.92
N LEU A 77 13.84 3.49 -2.22
CA LEU A 77 15.14 4.08 -1.92
C LEU A 77 15.02 4.94 -0.66
N TYR A 78 16.08 5.01 0.13
CA TYR A 78 16.10 5.87 1.30
C TYR A 78 16.22 7.35 0.93
N ASN A 79 17.11 7.67 -0.01
CA ASN A 79 17.37 9.03 -0.48
C ASN A 79 16.84 9.20 -1.91
N ASN A 80 16.19 10.32 -2.16
CA ASN A 80 15.56 10.68 -3.42
C ASN A 80 14.70 9.53 -3.99
N PRO A 81 13.70 9.02 -3.22
CA PRO A 81 12.87 7.90 -3.63
C PRO A 81 12.00 8.19 -4.84
N TYR A 82 11.56 7.11 -5.50
CA TYR A 82 10.50 7.15 -6.49
C TYR A 82 9.16 6.82 -5.84
N PHE A 83 8.09 7.47 -6.28
CA PHE A 83 6.73 7.16 -5.84
C PHE A 83 5.78 6.92 -7.01
N LYS A 84 5.04 5.83 -6.92
CA LYS A 84 3.94 5.46 -7.81
C LYS A 84 2.62 6.04 -7.29
N THR A 85 1.88 6.67 -8.17
CA THR A 85 0.53 7.19 -7.95
C THR A 85 -0.43 6.56 -8.97
N LYS A 86 -1.70 6.94 -8.93
CA LYS A 86 -2.73 6.46 -9.86
C LYS A 86 -2.37 6.74 -11.32
N GLU A 87 -1.68 7.85 -11.56
CA GLU A 87 -1.37 8.40 -12.89
C GLU A 87 -0.14 7.74 -13.54
N ASN A 88 0.80 7.22 -12.75
CA ASN A 88 2.09 6.71 -13.24
C ASN A 88 2.39 5.27 -12.80
N TRP A 89 1.33 4.51 -12.46
CA TRP A 89 1.46 3.15 -11.96
C TRP A 89 2.02 2.19 -13.02
N GLU A 90 3.03 1.42 -12.61
CA GLU A 90 3.52 0.23 -13.32
C GLU A 90 3.56 -0.93 -12.31
N ASP A 91 3.10 -2.11 -12.72
CA ASP A 91 3.15 -3.30 -11.86
C ASP A 91 4.60 -3.73 -11.54
N GLY A 92 4.77 -4.38 -10.40
CA GLY A 92 6.08 -4.82 -9.91
C GLY A 92 6.90 -3.68 -9.30
N TYR A 93 8.19 -3.60 -9.67
CA TYR A 93 9.19 -2.77 -8.99
C TYR A 93 9.69 -1.57 -9.80
N LYS A 94 9.09 -1.27 -10.96
CA LYS A 94 9.47 -0.14 -11.83
C LYS A 94 8.44 0.98 -11.80
N GLY A 95 8.76 2.13 -12.38
CA GLY A 95 7.87 3.28 -12.48
C GLY A 95 7.88 4.20 -11.25
N GLY A 96 7.04 5.23 -11.30
CA GLY A 96 6.99 6.31 -10.32
C GLY A 96 7.84 7.52 -10.71
N VAL A 97 7.63 8.62 -9.99
CA VAL A 97 8.37 9.89 -10.16
C VAL A 97 9.30 10.06 -8.98
N GLN A 98 10.53 10.51 -9.24
CA GLN A 98 11.51 10.78 -8.19
C GLN A 98 11.14 12.04 -7.41
N GLU A 99 11.25 11.98 -6.11
CA GLU A 99 11.10 13.12 -5.21
C GLU A 99 12.36 13.29 -4.38
N ASN A 100 12.84 14.53 -4.24
CA ASN A 100 14.06 14.82 -3.49
C ASN A 100 13.83 14.78 -1.98
N GLY A 101 14.78 14.20 -1.24
CA GLY A 101 14.73 14.09 0.21
C GLY A 101 14.80 12.67 0.74
N PHE A 102 14.59 12.50 2.05
CA PHE A 102 14.58 11.20 2.69
C PHE A 102 13.17 10.59 2.68
N SER A 103 13.09 9.31 2.35
CA SER A 103 11.82 8.61 2.12
C SER A 103 10.86 8.66 3.29
N ALA A 104 11.35 8.58 4.54
CA ALA A 104 10.51 8.62 5.71
C ALA A 104 9.83 9.99 5.87
N ASP A 105 10.57 11.08 5.62
CA ASP A 105 10.05 12.45 5.69
C ASP A 105 8.99 12.67 4.62
N ILE A 106 9.28 12.28 3.37
CA ILE A 106 8.33 12.42 2.26
C ILE A 106 7.05 11.61 2.52
N ILE A 107 7.15 10.40 3.10
CA ILE A 107 5.99 9.59 3.48
C ILE A 107 5.19 10.27 4.59
N GLY A 108 5.85 10.79 5.63
CA GLY A 108 5.22 11.51 6.72
C GLY A 108 4.47 12.75 6.23
N ASP A 109 5.15 13.60 5.47
CA ASP A 109 4.58 14.82 4.88
C ASP A 109 3.41 14.50 3.95
N SER A 110 3.52 13.45 3.14
CA SER A 110 2.44 13.01 2.25
C SER A 110 1.21 12.54 3.06
N SER A 111 1.43 11.90 4.20
CA SER A 111 0.37 11.42 5.09
C SER A 111 -0.35 12.60 5.75
N ILE A 112 0.38 13.58 6.28
CA ILE A 112 -0.19 14.82 6.84
C ILE A 112 -0.95 15.59 5.76
N LYS A 113 -0.39 15.69 4.55
CA LYS A 113 -1.02 16.37 3.41
C LYS A 113 -2.30 15.69 2.94
N TRP A 114 -2.39 14.36 3.05
CA TRP A 114 -3.64 13.65 2.76
C TRP A 114 -4.67 13.91 3.87
N LEU A 115 -4.27 13.77 5.13
CA LEU A 115 -5.13 14.04 6.30
C LEU A 115 -5.66 15.48 6.34
N SER A 116 -4.94 16.46 5.82
CA SER A 116 -5.44 17.84 5.76
C SER A 116 -6.51 18.06 4.69
N LYS A 117 -6.69 17.10 3.77
CA LYS A 117 -7.63 17.18 2.63
C LYS A 117 -8.84 16.27 2.75
N ILE A 118 -8.86 15.35 3.71
CA ILE A 118 -10.01 14.45 3.89
C ILE A 118 -11.27 15.23 4.29
N ASN A 119 -12.43 14.71 3.92
CA ASN A 119 -13.70 15.16 4.46
C ASN A 119 -13.83 14.66 5.90
N ARG A 120 -13.95 15.58 6.88
CA ARG A 120 -14.00 15.22 8.31
C ARG A 120 -15.33 14.61 8.76
N ASP A 121 -16.39 14.71 7.95
CA ASP A 121 -17.68 14.08 8.22
C ASP A 121 -17.70 12.59 7.87
N ARG A 122 -16.65 12.09 7.21
CA ARG A 122 -16.49 10.67 6.84
C ARG A 122 -15.29 10.06 7.56
N PRO A 123 -15.39 8.79 8.00
CA PRO A 123 -14.25 8.10 8.58
C PRO A 123 -13.15 7.88 7.54
N PHE A 124 -11.94 7.58 8.00
CA PHE A 124 -10.78 7.36 7.14
C PHE A 124 -9.95 6.15 7.57
N LEU A 125 -9.21 5.58 6.62
CA LEU A 125 -8.23 4.50 6.76
C LEU A 125 -6.92 4.90 6.08
#